data_AF-A0A368BCN0-F1
#
_entry.id   AF-A0A368BCN0-F1
#
_cell.length_a   1.000
_cell.length_b   1.000
_cell.length_c   1.000
_cell.angle_alpha   90.00
_cell.angle_beta   90.00
_cell.angle_gamma   90.00
#
_symmetry.space_group_name_H-M   'P 1'
#
loop_
_entity.id
_entity.type
_entity.pdbx_description
1 polymer ?
#
loop_
_entity_poly.entity_id
_entity_poly.type
_entity_poly.pdbx_seq_one_letter_code
_entity_poly.pdbx_strand_id
1 'polypeptide(L)'
;MCVRLESYESEEHQKMVRSFLDGRFENTAFCLLAPDGETRLSGTGRSPSQGLRQRRGPGRGRGDNGVIEAMEQVAKKFRAKATKEGAILQDFHSFRQGLNVASGDQRLLIFVVATENDRKTLRTDLRDLMSDKEIIGKFHTDFADEKPDSQWRDAVKGERGNTGIFVIRANAFGQTGSVMEQLPVDATPEELKTALLKANTSFAKTEKRKVYSEHVAAGRRARVHFENGMPYGEDRDGDGVIDHRGGRGGRGAGPEAGERRGPPAGRRGGPPRGNRRPGQPPQRPRIRPGGTE
;
A
#
# COMPACT_ATOMS: atom_id res chain seq x y z
N MET A 1 -0.52 -6.44 -9.01
CA MET A 1 0.30 -5.32 -8.55
C MET A 1 -0.58 -4.15 -8.10
N CYS A 2 -0.63 -3.91 -6.78
CA CYS A 2 -0.93 -2.59 -6.25
C CYS A 2 0.42 -1.95 -5.91
N VAL A 3 0.69 -0.73 -6.38
CA VAL A 3 1.90 0.01 -5.97
C VAL A 3 1.79 0.30 -4.47
N ARG A 4 2.77 -0.16 -3.69
CA ARG A 4 2.86 -0.02 -2.22
C ARG A 4 4.16 0.68 -1.86
N LEU A 5 4.41 0.87 -0.56
CA LEU A 5 5.70 1.35 -0.05
C LEU A 5 6.88 0.52 -0.58
N GLU A 6 6.69 -0.78 -0.83
CA GLU A 6 7.63 -1.67 -1.53
C GLU A 6 8.17 -1.14 -2.86
N SER A 7 7.37 -0.36 -3.57
CA SER A 7 7.78 0.24 -4.84
C SER A 7 8.68 1.46 -4.66
N TYR A 8 8.80 2.00 -3.44
CA TYR A 8 9.62 3.17 -3.10
C TYR A 8 10.93 2.80 -2.38
N GLU A 9 11.28 1.53 -2.24
CA GLU A 9 12.51 1.16 -1.51
C GLU A 9 13.72 0.94 -2.41
N SER A 10 13.53 0.68 -3.70
CA SER A 10 14.65 0.48 -4.64
C SER A 10 14.36 1.03 -6.03
N GLU A 11 15.42 1.44 -6.72
CA GLU A 11 15.34 1.90 -8.11
C GLU A 11 14.84 0.78 -9.05
N GLU A 12 15.24 -0.47 -8.79
CA GLU A 12 14.78 -1.64 -9.54
C GLU A 12 13.26 -1.81 -9.46
N HIS A 13 12.69 -1.69 -8.27
CA HIS A 13 11.24 -1.76 -8.08
C HIS A 13 10.52 -0.58 -8.74
N GLN A 14 11.09 0.63 -8.69
CA GLN A 14 10.54 1.77 -9.43
C GLN A 14 10.54 1.51 -10.93
N LYS A 15 11.64 1.00 -11.50
CA LYS A 15 11.75 0.63 -12.92
C LYS A 15 10.72 -0.42 -13.32
N MET A 16 10.53 -1.44 -12.48
CA MET A 16 9.49 -2.46 -12.70
C MET A 16 8.09 -1.84 -12.71
N VAL A 17 7.75 -0.97 -11.76
CA VAL A 17 6.44 -0.30 -11.76
C VAL A 17 6.26 0.58 -12.99
N ARG A 18 7.30 1.34 -13.37
CA ARG A 18 7.30 2.21 -14.54
C ARG A 18 7.06 1.44 -15.84
N SER A 19 7.61 0.23 -15.97
CA SER A 19 7.37 -0.60 -17.16
C SER A 19 5.89 -0.95 -17.35
N PHE A 20 5.13 -1.09 -16.27
CA PHE A 20 3.69 -1.35 -16.32
C PHE A 20 2.83 -0.10 -16.48
N LEU A 21 3.37 1.08 -16.14
CA LEU A 21 2.68 2.37 -16.18
C LEU A 21 3.09 3.25 -17.36
N ASP A 22 3.69 2.65 -18.39
CA ASP A 22 4.13 3.31 -19.62
C ASP A 22 5.13 4.45 -19.31
N GLY A 23 6.12 4.16 -18.46
CA GLY A 23 7.18 5.08 -18.02
C GLY A 23 6.84 5.89 -16.78
N ARG A 24 5.56 6.08 -16.47
CA ARG A 24 5.08 6.90 -15.33
C ARG A 24 5.28 6.21 -13.99
N PHE A 25 5.23 6.99 -12.92
CA PHE A 25 5.21 6.48 -11.55
C PHE A 25 4.10 7.17 -10.75
N GLU A 26 3.17 6.40 -10.18
CA GLU A 26 2.02 6.96 -9.46
C GLU A 26 1.96 6.45 -8.02
N ASN A 27 1.58 7.32 -7.08
CA ASN A 27 1.43 7.00 -5.64
C ASN A 27 0.37 5.92 -5.37
N THR A 28 -0.46 5.60 -6.35
CA THR A 28 -1.39 4.48 -6.31
C THR A 28 -1.63 4.03 -7.74
N ALA A 29 -1.22 2.79 -8.05
CA ALA A 29 -1.62 2.15 -9.29
C ALA A 29 -2.00 0.69 -9.03
N PHE A 30 -2.94 0.22 -9.83
CA PHE A 30 -3.47 -1.13 -9.87
C PHE A 30 -3.24 -1.69 -11.27
N CYS A 31 -2.71 -2.91 -11.32
CA CYS A 31 -2.53 -3.71 -12.51
C CYS A 31 -2.58 -5.19 -12.12
N LEU A 32 -3.25 -6.05 -12.89
CA LEU A 32 -3.11 -7.49 -12.76
C LEU A 32 -1.97 -7.97 -13.66
N LEU A 33 -1.10 -8.82 -13.11
CA LEU A 33 -0.03 -9.49 -13.83
C LEU A 33 -0.31 -10.99 -13.82
N ALA A 34 0.16 -11.69 -14.84
CA ALA A 34 0.12 -13.14 -14.88
C ALA A 34 1.12 -13.73 -13.88
N PRO A 35 1.07 -15.06 -13.63
CA PRO A 35 2.00 -15.71 -12.70
C PRO A 35 3.48 -15.61 -13.08
N ASP A 36 3.79 -15.21 -14.32
CA ASP A 36 5.15 -14.91 -14.77
C ASP A 36 5.70 -13.59 -14.20
N GLY A 37 4.84 -12.72 -13.66
CA GLY A 37 5.21 -11.40 -13.17
C GLY A 37 5.46 -10.36 -14.27
N GLU A 38 5.28 -10.72 -15.54
CA GLU A 38 5.63 -9.90 -16.70
C GLU A 38 4.40 -9.57 -17.55
N THR A 39 3.52 -10.54 -17.77
CA THR A 39 2.38 -10.38 -18.67
C THR A 39 1.26 -9.59 -17.99
N ARG A 40 0.93 -8.42 -18.52
CA ARG A 40 -0.17 -7.58 -18.03
C ARG A 40 -1.54 -8.16 -18.42
N LEU A 41 -2.39 -8.44 -17.44
CA LEU A 41 -3.74 -9.04 -17.58
C LEU A 41 -4.90 -8.03 -17.50
N SER A 42 -4.62 -6.78 -17.12
CA SER A 42 -5.60 -5.70 -17.04
C SER A 42 -5.03 -4.39 -17.57
N GLY A 43 -5.86 -3.36 -17.75
CA GLY A 43 -5.34 -2.00 -17.84
C GLY A 43 -4.72 -1.55 -16.52
N THR A 44 -4.18 -0.33 -16.50
CA THR A 44 -3.67 0.31 -15.30
C THR A 44 -4.57 1.46 -14.86
N GLY A 45 -4.57 1.75 -13.55
CA GLY A 45 -5.31 2.87 -12.99
C GLY A 45 -5.18 2.93 -11.47
N ARG A 46 -5.75 3.93 -10.83
CA ARG A 46 -5.58 4.17 -9.38
C ARG A 46 -6.43 3.26 -8.48
N SER A 47 -7.22 2.37 -9.07
CA SER A 47 -8.07 1.42 -8.34
C SER A 47 -8.32 0.16 -9.17
N PRO A 48 -8.72 -0.97 -8.55
CA PRO A 48 -9.18 -2.16 -9.27
C PRO A 48 -10.25 -1.84 -10.32
N SER A 49 -11.22 -0.99 -9.95
CA SER A 49 -12.29 -0.53 -10.83
C SER A 49 -11.82 0.34 -12.00
N GLN A 50 -10.62 0.92 -11.96
CA GLN A 50 -10.00 1.62 -13.09
C GLN A 50 -9.19 0.69 -13.98
N GLY A 51 -8.37 -0.19 -13.40
CA GLY A 51 -7.55 -1.13 -14.18
C GLY A 51 -8.36 -2.24 -14.86
N LEU A 52 -9.50 -2.63 -14.27
CA LEU A 52 -10.41 -3.64 -14.82
C LEU A 52 -11.54 -3.04 -15.68
N ARG A 53 -11.46 -1.74 -16.05
CA ARG A 53 -12.47 -1.12 -16.93
C ARG A 53 -12.46 -1.80 -18.29
N GLN A 54 -13.51 -2.58 -18.58
CA GLN A 54 -13.78 -3.01 -19.95
C GLN A 54 -14.28 -1.83 -20.79
N ARG A 55 -13.60 -1.53 -21.90
CA ARG A 55 -14.00 -0.46 -22.84
C ARG A 55 -15.33 -0.76 -23.57
N ARG A 56 -15.72 -2.03 -23.71
CA ARG A 56 -17.02 -2.51 -24.21
C ARG A 56 -17.35 -3.86 -23.56
N GLY A 57 -18.52 -3.98 -22.93
CA GLY A 57 -18.98 -5.18 -22.22
C GLY A 57 -19.91 -4.84 -21.05
N PRO A 58 -20.64 -5.82 -20.49
CA PRO A 58 -21.71 -5.62 -19.49
C PRO A 58 -21.18 -5.23 -18.09
N GLY A 59 -20.20 -4.33 -18.01
CA GLY A 59 -19.57 -3.83 -16.77
C GLY A 59 -19.47 -2.30 -16.71
N ARG A 60 -20.09 -1.57 -17.65
CA ARG A 60 -20.21 -0.11 -17.56
C ARG A 60 -21.01 0.25 -16.29
N GLY A 61 -20.34 0.85 -15.31
CA GLY A 61 -21.00 1.40 -14.11
C GLY A 61 -21.31 0.40 -12.99
N ARG A 62 -20.71 -0.79 -12.97
CA ARG A 62 -20.90 -1.69 -11.82
C ARG A 62 -20.06 -1.24 -10.62
N GLY A 63 -20.67 -1.21 -9.44
CA GLY A 63 -19.99 -1.14 -8.14
C GLY A 63 -19.15 -2.40 -7.87
N ASP A 64 -18.82 -2.67 -6.62
CA ASP A 64 -17.85 -3.70 -6.21
C ASP A 64 -18.05 -5.10 -6.86
N ASN A 65 -19.30 -5.50 -7.12
CA ASN A 65 -19.63 -6.77 -7.78
C ASN A 65 -19.00 -6.93 -9.18
N GLY A 66 -18.87 -5.84 -9.95
CA GLY A 66 -18.26 -5.91 -11.28
C GLY A 66 -16.75 -6.13 -11.27
N VAL A 67 -16.07 -5.69 -10.20
CA VAL A 67 -14.63 -5.94 -10.00
C VAL A 67 -14.40 -7.41 -9.67
N ILE A 68 -15.22 -7.99 -8.79
CA ILE A 68 -15.13 -9.40 -8.39
C ILE A 68 -15.33 -10.30 -9.60
N GLU A 69 -16.42 -10.09 -10.36
CA GLU A 69 -16.68 -10.85 -11.59
C GLU A 69 -15.52 -10.76 -12.58
N ALA A 70 -14.95 -9.56 -12.79
CA ALA A 70 -13.82 -9.38 -13.70
C ALA A 70 -12.57 -10.14 -13.23
N MET A 71 -12.29 -10.13 -11.92
CA MET A 71 -11.18 -10.89 -11.34
C MET A 71 -11.41 -12.40 -11.47
N GLU A 72 -12.63 -12.90 -11.25
CA GLU A 72 -12.97 -14.31 -11.46
C GLU A 72 -12.74 -14.73 -12.91
N GLN A 73 -13.13 -13.90 -13.88
CA GLN A 73 -12.91 -14.19 -15.31
C GLN A 73 -11.42 -14.22 -15.68
N VAL A 74 -10.60 -13.38 -15.04
CA VAL A 74 -9.14 -13.46 -15.19
C VAL A 74 -8.61 -14.75 -14.57
N ALA A 75 -9.04 -15.08 -13.34
CA ALA A 75 -8.59 -16.26 -12.62
C ALA A 75 -8.93 -17.58 -13.35
N LYS A 76 -10.11 -17.67 -13.99
CA LYS A 76 -10.53 -18.84 -14.79
C LYS A 76 -9.58 -19.21 -15.93
N LYS A 77 -8.71 -18.28 -16.37
CA LYS A 77 -7.70 -18.54 -17.41
C LYS A 77 -6.52 -19.34 -16.89
N PHE A 78 -6.38 -19.48 -15.58
CA PHE A 78 -5.26 -20.15 -14.94
C PHE A 78 -5.74 -21.36 -14.16
N ARG A 79 -5.07 -22.49 -14.34
CA ARG A 79 -5.31 -23.69 -13.55
C ARG A 79 -4.52 -23.58 -12.25
N ALA A 80 -5.16 -23.84 -11.11
CA ALA A 80 -4.47 -23.97 -9.84
C ALA A 80 -3.41 -25.08 -9.97
N LYS A 81 -2.17 -24.80 -9.56
CA LYS A 81 -1.13 -25.82 -9.44
C LYS A 81 -1.50 -26.78 -8.30
N ALA A 82 -1.25 -28.06 -8.50
CA ALA A 82 -1.51 -29.07 -7.48
C ALA A 82 -0.51 -28.99 -6.31
N THR A 83 0.69 -28.48 -6.57
CA THR A 83 1.76 -28.32 -5.58
C THR A 83 1.87 -26.87 -5.13
N LYS A 84 2.20 -26.67 -3.86
CA LYS A 84 2.57 -25.36 -3.30
C LYS A 84 4.04 -25.03 -3.55
N GLU A 85 4.80 -25.96 -4.12
CA GLU A 85 6.20 -25.78 -4.48
C GLU A 85 6.39 -24.53 -5.35
N GLY A 86 7.37 -23.71 -4.98
CA GLY A 86 7.64 -22.43 -5.65
C GLY A 86 6.74 -21.27 -5.22
N ALA A 87 5.79 -21.46 -4.29
CA ALA A 87 5.08 -20.32 -3.69
C ALA A 87 6.07 -19.45 -2.91
N ILE A 88 6.09 -18.15 -3.23
CA ILE A 88 6.98 -17.19 -2.62
C ILE A 88 6.25 -16.56 -1.43
N LEU A 89 6.90 -16.59 -0.27
CA LEU A 89 6.44 -15.84 0.89
C LEU A 89 6.80 -14.37 0.71
N GLN A 90 5.94 -13.49 1.25
CA GLN A 90 6.31 -12.08 1.31
C GLN A 90 7.56 -11.93 2.16
N ASP A 91 8.42 -11.03 1.71
CA ASP A 91 9.74 -10.75 2.28
C ASP A 91 10.04 -9.30 1.92
N PHE A 92 10.22 -8.45 2.92
CA PHE A 92 10.37 -7.01 2.72
C PHE A 92 11.86 -6.65 2.65
N HIS A 93 12.17 -5.43 2.21
CA HIS A 93 13.55 -4.93 2.20
C HIS A 93 14.08 -4.62 3.59
N SER A 94 13.18 -4.41 4.56
CA SER A 94 13.53 -4.21 5.96
C SER A 94 12.33 -4.47 6.87
N PHE A 95 12.62 -4.84 8.11
CA PHE A 95 11.68 -4.93 9.21
C PHE A 95 10.82 -3.66 9.35
N ARG A 96 11.46 -2.49 9.27
CA ARG A 96 10.78 -1.19 9.38
C ARG A 96 9.69 -1.05 8.32
N GLN A 97 9.97 -1.50 7.11
CA GLN A 97 9.02 -1.51 6.02
C GLN A 97 7.91 -2.52 6.24
N GLY A 98 8.25 -3.76 6.58
CA GLY A 98 7.25 -4.81 6.87
C GLY A 98 6.28 -4.39 7.97
N LEU A 99 6.79 -3.73 9.01
CA LEU A 99 6.00 -3.18 10.11
C LEU A 99 5.05 -2.05 9.65
N ASN A 100 5.50 -1.20 8.73
CA ASN A 100 4.67 -0.14 8.17
C ASN A 100 3.53 -0.70 7.32
N VAL A 101 3.85 -1.64 6.42
CA VAL A 101 2.86 -2.31 5.58
C VAL A 101 1.85 -3.08 6.44
N ALA A 102 2.30 -3.80 7.46
CA ALA A 102 1.42 -4.49 8.40
C ALA A 102 0.45 -3.54 9.12
N SER A 103 0.92 -2.35 9.51
CA SER A 103 0.03 -1.31 10.05
C SER A 103 -0.98 -0.82 9.02
N GLY A 104 -0.54 -0.54 7.79
CA GLY A 104 -1.39 -0.04 6.70
C GLY A 104 -2.51 -1.00 6.35
N ASP A 105 -2.18 -2.29 6.21
CA ASP A 105 -3.13 -3.35 5.89
C ASP A 105 -3.95 -3.81 7.11
N GLN A 106 -3.60 -3.35 8.32
CA GLN A 106 -4.16 -3.79 9.61
C GLN A 106 -4.08 -5.31 9.74
N ARG A 107 -2.86 -5.84 9.63
CA ARG A 107 -2.53 -7.26 9.77
C ARG A 107 -1.35 -7.43 10.71
N LEU A 108 -1.18 -8.64 11.23
CA LEU A 108 -0.02 -9.00 12.04
C LEU A 108 1.18 -9.30 11.12
N LEU A 109 2.39 -8.96 11.59
CA LEU A 109 3.65 -9.29 10.93
C LEU A 109 4.26 -10.53 11.60
N ILE A 110 4.58 -11.55 10.82
CA ILE A 110 5.42 -12.67 11.24
C ILE A 110 6.85 -12.30 10.84
N PHE A 111 7.69 -11.96 11.82
CA PHE A 111 9.10 -11.62 11.60
C PHE A 111 9.98 -12.76 12.07
N VAL A 112 10.80 -13.30 11.17
CA VAL A 112 11.66 -14.46 11.45
C VAL A 112 13.11 -14.00 11.59
N VAL A 113 13.67 -14.19 12.78
CA VAL A 113 15.10 -13.97 13.07
C VAL A 113 15.74 -15.33 13.33
N ALA A 114 16.47 -15.88 12.37
CA ALA A 114 17.08 -17.19 12.49
C ALA A 114 18.35 -17.30 11.63
N THR A 115 19.12 -18.38 11.80
CA THR A 115 20.28 -18.65 10.95
C THR A 115 19.86 -18.84 9.48
N GLU A 116 20.79 -18.79 8.53
CA GLU A 116 20.46 -19.03 7.12
C GLU A 116 19.82 -20.41 6.89
N ASN A 117 20.31 -21.44 7.57
CA ASN A 117 19.77 -22.80 7.47
C ASN A 117 18.35 -22.89 8.04
N ASP A 118 18.13 -22.35 9.24
CA ASP A 118 16.81 -22.36 9.87
C ASP A 118 15.79 -21.55 9.07
N ARG A 119 16.22 -20.41 8.50
CA ARG A 119 15.36 -19.59 7.63
C ARG A 119 14.88 -20.36 6.40
N LYS A 120 15.71 -21.22 5.80
CA LYS A 120 15.32 -22.05 4.64
C LYS A 120 14.24 -23.06 5.02
N THR A 121 14.37 -23.72 6.17
CA THR A 121 13.36 -24.64 6.71
C THR A 121 12.07 -23.89 7.03
N LEU A 122 12.16 -22.81 7.81
CA LEU A 122 11.00 -21.99 8.19
C LEU A 122 10.27 -21.38 6.99
N ARG A 123 10.97 -21.01 5.91
CA ARG A 123 10.32 -20.58 4.67
C ARG A 123 9.44 -21.67 4.07
N THR A 124 9.84 -22.93 4.19
CA THR A 124 9.06 -24.07 3.67
C THR A 124 7.84 -24.31 4.55
N ASP A 125 8.00 -24.33 5.87
CA ASP A 125 6.89 -24.55 6.81
C ASP A 125 5.85 -23.42 6.76
N LEU A 126 6.32 -22.17 6.75
CA LEU A 126 5.45 -21.00 6.63
C LEU A 126 4.74 -20.95 5.27
N ARG A 127 5.32 -21.48 4.19
CA ARG A 127 4.65 -21.53 2.88
C ARG A 127 3.37 -22.36 2.94
N ASP A 128 3.44 -23.52 3.59
CA ASP A 128 2.29 -24.39 3.72
C ASP A 128 1.22 -23.79 4.61
N LEU A 129 1.63 -23.18 5.72
CA LEU A 129 0.76 -22.46 6.65
C LEU A 129 0.11 -21.24 6.01
N MET A 130 0.84 -20.40 5.29
CA MET A 130 0.30 -19.20 4.65
C MET A 130 -0.67 -19.51 3.50
N SER A 131 -0.67 -20.76 3.03
CA SER A 131 -1.63 -21.30 2.07
C SER A 131 -2.81 -22.03 2.73
N ASP A 132 -2.82 -22.20 4.06
CA ASP A 132 -3.92 -22.81 4.81
C ASP A 132 -5.15 -21.89 4.78
N LYS A 133 -6.34 -22.47 4.62
CA LYS A 133 -7.61 -21.73 4.49
C LYS A 133 -7.93 -20.85 5.70
N GLU A 134 -7.43 -21.21 6.88
CA GLU A 134 -7.63 -20.46 8.11
C GLU A 134 -6.58 -19.38 8.32
N ILE A 135 -5.48 -19.36 7.56
CA ILE A 135 -4.36 -18.42 7.74
C ILE A 135 -4.25 -17.44 6.57
N ILE A 136 -4.56 -17.90 5.35
CA ILE A 136 -4.36 -17.15 4.12
C ILE A 136 -4.94 -15.72 4.21
N GLY A 137 -4.09 -14.73 3.94
CA GLY A 137 -4.46 -13.31 3.94
C GLY A 137 -4.61 -12.63 5.31
N LYS A 138 -4.27 -13.31 6.42
CA LYS A 138 -4.33 -12.73 7.78
C LYS A 138 -3.01 -12.11 8.26
N PHE A 139 -1.88 -12.54 7.70
CA PHE A 139 -0.54 -12.13 8.13
C PHE A 139 0.30 -11.63 6.97
N HIS A 140 1.31 -10.83 7.30
CA HIS A 140 2.50 -10.63 6.47
C HIS A 140 3.63 -11.50 7.01
N THR A 141 4.56 -11.88 6.15
CA THR A 141 5.81 -12.55 6.53
C THR A 141 6.98 -11.66 6.18
N ASP A 142 8.06 -11.76 6.95
CA ASP A 142 9.31 -11.06 6.71
C ASP A 142 10.46 -11.81 7.38
N PHE A 143 11.62 -11.86 6.74
CA PHE A 143 12.79 -12.59 7.23
C PHE A 143 13.93 -11.62 7.44
N ALA A 144 14.45 -11.56 8.67
CA ALA A 144 15.47 -10.59 9.05
C ALA A 144 16.70 -10.66 8.15
N ASP A 145 17.17 -9.52 7.68
CA ASP A 145 18.48 -9.35 7.04
C ASP A 145 19.43 -8.64 8.01
N GLU A 146 20.69 -9.09 8.07
CA GLU A 146 21.69 -8.63 9.02
C GLU A 146 21.90 -7.12 9.00
N LYS A 147 21.90 -6.52 7.81
CA LYS A 147 22.20 -5.09 7.65
C LYS A 147 21.00 -4.19 7.98
N PRO A 148 19.89 -4.24 7.22
CA PRO A 148 18.79 -3.31 7.42
C PRO A 148 18.05 -3.53 8.74
N ASP A 149 18.14 -4.73 9.34
CA ASP A 149 17.35 -5.07 10.53
C ASP A 149 18.18 -5.17 11.80
N SER A 150 19.46 -4.80 11.78
CA SER A 150 20.34 -4.84 12.97
C SER A 150 19.75 -4.20 14.24
N GLN A 151 18.88 -3.19 14.08
CA GLN A 151 18.24 -2.45 15.17
C GLN A 151 16.72 -2.70 15.31
N TRP A 152 16.17 -3.77 14.74
CA TRP A 152 14.72 -4.02 14.71
C TRP A 152 14.06 -3.99 16.11
N ARG A 153 14.79 -4.43 17.15
CA ARG A 153 14.33 -4.52 18.54
C ARG A 153 13.99 -3.18 19.14
N ASP A 154 14.68 -2.11 18.74
CA ASP A 154 14.47 -0.76 19.28
C ASP A 154 13.04 -0.28 18.96
N ALA A 155 12.45 -0.81 17.90
CA ALA A 155 11.08 -0.54 17.49
C ALA A 155 10.05 -1.51 18.09
N VAL A 156 10.44 -2.58 18.79
CA VAL A 156 9.52 -3.64 19.24
C VAL A 156 9.55 -3.83 20.75
N LYS A 157 8.38 -3.67 21.38
CA LYS A 157 8.20 -3.98 22.80
C LYS A 157 7.86 -5.44 23.03
N GLY A 158 8.39 -6.01 24.11
CA GLY A 158 8.04 -7.35 24.58
C GLY A 158 8.78 -8.49 23.88
N GLU A 159 9.80 -8.19 23.08
CA GLU A 159 10.71 -9.22 22.55
C GLU A 159 11.51 -9.87 23.70
N ARG A 160 11.79 -11.16 23.55
CA ARG A 160 12.64 -11.92 24.47
C ARG A 160 13.70 -12.71 23.70
N GLY A 161 14.84 -12.11 23.42
CA GLY A 161 16.02 -12.80 22.88
C GLY A 161 16.28 -12.53 21.41
N ASN A 162 17.36 -13.12 20.88
CA ASN A 162 17.95 -12.69 19.61
C ASN A 162 17.53 -13.50 18.39
N THR A 163 16.74 -14.55 18.60
CA THR A 163 16.42 -15.54 17.59
C THR A 163 15.04 -16.11 17.88
N GLY A 164 14.24 -16.34 16.86
CA GLY A 164 12.88 -16.85 16.98
C GLY A 164 11.94 -16.33 15.89
N ILE A 165 10.68 -16.70 16.05
CA ILE A 165 9.57 -16.30 15.19
C ILE A 165 8.69 -15.36 16.02
N PHE A 166 8.60 -14.10 15.58
CA PHE A 166 7.90 -13.05 16.30
C PHE A 166 6.61 -12.69 15.60
N VAL A 167 5.48 -12.79 16.29
CA VAL A 167 4.18 -12.32 15.80
C VAL A 167 3.96 -10.92 16.35
N ILE A 168 4.09 -9.92 15.49
CA ILE A 168 4.17 -8.51 15.89
C ILE A 168 2.91 -7.77 15.46
N ARG A 169 2.32 -7.05 16.42
CA ARG A 169 1.30 -6.03 16.15
C ARG A 169 1.97 -4.68 15.96
N ALA A 170 1.82 -4.11 14.77
CA ALA A 170 2.27 -2.75 14.50
C ALA A 170 1.42 -1.72 15.26
N ASN A 171 2.04 -0.60 15.65
CA ASN A 171 1.31 0.55 16.16
C ASN A 171 0.50 1.22 15.04
N ALA A 172 -0.27 2.26 15.39
CA ALA A 172 -1.18 2.93 14.47
C ALA A 172 -0.51 3.45 13.18
N PHE A 173 0.78 3.79 13.21
CA PHE A 173 1.53 4.35 12.08
C PHE A 173 2.68 3.44 11.59
N GLY A 174 2.77 2.21 12.12
CA GLY A 174 3.79 1.23 11.77
C GLY A 174 5.22 1.69 11.99
N GLN A 175 5.45 2.52 13.00
CA GLN A 175 6.79 2.99 13.39
C GLN A 175 7.39 2.12 14.51
N THR A 176 6.53 1.55 15.34
CA THR A 176 6.89 0.65 16.43
C THR A 176 5.86 -0.49 16.48
N GLY A 177 6.18 -1.54 17.21
CA GLY A 177 5.29 -2.69 17.40
C GLY A 177 5.38 -3.28 18.80
N SER A 178 4.54 -4.29 19.03
CA SER A 178 4.57 -5.11 20.23
C SER A 178 4.45 -6.58 19.84
N VAL A 179 5.28 -7.43 20.45
CA VAL A 179 5.17 -8.88 20.30
C VAL A 179 3.86 -9.34 20.94
N MET A 180 3.05 -10.07 20.16
CA MET A 180 1.85 -10.75 20.63
C MET A 180 2.14 -12.20 21.01
N GLU A 181 2.98 -12.86 20.22
CA GLU A 181 3.46 -14.23 20.47
C GLU A 181 4.91 -14.32 19.98
N GLN A 182 5.71 -15.13 20.66
CA GLN A 182 7.07 -15.45 20.24
C GLN A 182 7.27 -16.96 20.36
N LEU A 183 7.77 -17.57 19.28
CA LEU A 183 8.07 -18.99 19.23
C LEU A 183 9.56 -19.21 18.96
N PRO A 184 10.14 -20.33 19.43
CA PRO A 184 11.49 -20.71 19.06
C PRO A 184 11.55 -21.12 17.58
N VAL A 185 12.76 -21.20 17.01
CA VAL A 185 12.97 -21.51 15.59
C VAL A 185 12.65 -22.96 15.21
N ASP A 186 12.62 -23.84 16.19
CA ASP A 186 12.29 -25.26 16.07
C ASP A 186 10.81 -25.56 16.36
N ALA A 187 9.98 -24.53 16.50
CA ALA A 187 8.54 -24.68 16.67
C ALA A 187 7.93 -25.45 15.50
N THR A 188 7.10 -26.43 15.82
CA THR A 188 6.40 -27.27 14.84
C THR A 188 5.36 -26.47 14.05
N PRO A 189 4.98 -26.92 12.83
CA PRO A 189 3.92 -26.28 12.05
C PRO A 189 2.58 -26.17 12.82
N GLU A 190 2.24 -27.17 13.64
CA GLU A 190 1.04 -27.19 14.48
C GLU A 190 1.08 -26.15 15.61
N GLU A 191 2.22 -26.00 16.26
CA GLU A 191 2.45 -24.97 17.28
C GLU A 191 2.37 -23.56 16.67
N LEU A 192 3.01 -23.38 15.51
CA LEU A 192 2.93 -22.14 14.74
C LEU A 192 1.47 -21.81 14.38
N LYS A 193 0.74 -22.77 13.80
CA LYS A 193 -0.67 -22.56 13.41
C LYS A 193 -1.51 -22.12 14.61
N THR A 194 -1.38 -22.83 15.74
CA THR A 194 -2.10 -22.52 16.98
C THR A 194 -1.79 -21.12 17.48
N ALA A 195 -0.51 -20.74 17.56
CA ALA A 195 -0.08 -19.43 18.03
C ALA A 195 -0.57 -18.30 17.12
N LEU A 196 -0.47 -18.49 15.80
CA LEU A 196 -0.95 -17.52 14.81
C LEU A 196 -2.47 -17.31 14.95
N LEU A 197 -3.26 -18.39 14.97
CA LEU A 197 -4.72 -18.27 15.10
C LEU A 197 -5.13 -17.56 16.40
N LYS A 198 -4.47 -17.87 17.52
CA LYS A 198 -4.68 -17.22 18.81
C LYS A 198 -4.34 -15.72 18.74
N ALA A 199 -3.17 -15.35 18.22
CA ALA A 199 -2.74 -13.96 18.07
C ALA A 199 -3.70 -13.17 17.18
N ASN A 200 -4.07 -13.70 16.02
CA ASN A 200 -5.00 -13.05 15.10
C ASN A 200 -6.40 -12.90 15.70
N THR A 201 -6.87 -13.86 16.49
CA THR A 201 -8.17 -13.77 17.19
C THR A 201 -8.17 -12.61 18.19
N SER A 202 -7.08 -12.45 18.95
CA SER A 202 -6.91 -11.33 19.87
C SER A 202 -6.80 -9.99 19.14
N PHE A 203 -6.02 -9.96 18.06
CA PHE A 203 -5.86 -8.77 17.21
C PHE A 203 -7.19 -8.33 16.60
N ALA A 204 -7.93 -9.24 15.95
CA ALA A 204 -9.21 -8.93 15.30
C ALA A 204 -10.27 -8.39 16.28
N LYS A 205 -10.24 -8.81 17.55
CA LYS A 205 -11.14 -8.27 18.59
C LYS A 205 -10.78 -6.86 19.05
N THR A 206 -9.51 -6.48 18.96
CA THR A 206 -9.00 -5.23 19.57
C THR A 206 -8.61 -4.17 18.54
N GLU A 207 -8.40 -4.55 17.28
CA GLU A 207 -8.03 -3.64 16.22
C GLU A 207 -9.25 -2.87 15.69
N LYS A 208 -9.16 -1.54 15.70
CA LYS A 208 -10.22 -0.67 15.18
C LYS A 208 -9.92 -0.34 13.72
N ARG A 209 -10.93 -0.44 12.86
CA ARG A 209 -10.79 -0.06 11.44
C ARG A 209 -10.30 1.39 11.31
N LYS A 210 -9.23 1.60 10.56
CA LYS A 210 -8.74 2.96 10.26
C LYS A 210 -9.67 3.67 9.30
N VAL A 211 -10.00 4.92 9.59
CA VAL A 211 -10.58 5.87 8.63
C VAL A 211 -9.44 6.66 8.00
N TYR A 212 -9.31 6.60 6.69
CA TYR A 212 -8.14 7.15 5.98
C TYR A 212 -7.90 8.64 6.28
N SER A 213 -8.92 9.48 6.17
CA SER A 213 -8.81 10.92 6.41
C SER A 213 -8.37 11.25 7.84
N GLU A 214 -8.95 10.58 8.82
CA GLU A 214 -8.62 10.73 10.24
C GLU A 214 -7.21 10.25 10.54
N HIS A 215 -6.82 9.11 9.97
CA HIS A 215 -5.50 8.53 10.11
C HIS A 215 -4.40 9.47 9.56
N VAL A 216 -4.60 9.98 8.33
CA VAL A 216 -3.67 10.93 7.71
C VAL A 216 -3.59 12.23 8.53
N ALA A 217 -4.72 12.77 8.98
CA ALA A 217 -4.74 13.96 9.81
C ALA A 217 -4.05 13.74 11.16
N ALA A 218 -4.22 12.58 11.79
CA ALA A 218 -3.54 12.20 13.02
C ALA A 218 -2.03 12.09 12.83
N GLY A 219 -1.58 11.42 11.76
CA GLY A 219 -0.15 11.29 11.44
C GLY A 219 0.52 12.63 11.21
N ARG A 220 -0.13 13.53 10.46
CA ARG A 220 0.35 14.90 10.24
C ARG A 220 0.47 15.70 11.54
N ARG A 221 -0.53 15.62 12.42
CA ARG A 221 -0.51 16.29 13.73
C ARG A 221 0.60 15.75 14.64
N ALA A 222 0.81 14.44 14.60
CA ALA A 222 1.86 13.76 15.34
C ALA A 222 3.25 13.88 14.68
N ARG A 223 3.36 14.59 13.53
CA ARG A 223 4.59 14.73 12.73
C ARG A 223 5.26 13.39 12.42
N VAL A 224 4.44 12.36 12.21
CA VAL A 224 4.94 11.05 11.82
C VAL A 224 5.43 11.12 10.39
N HIS A 225 6.70 10.79 10.20
CA HIS A 225 7.35 10.72 8.90
C HIS A 225 7.87 9.29 8.68
N PHE A 226 7.64 8.75 7.49
CA PHE A 226 8.24 7.51 7.04
C PHE A 226 9.08 7.83 5.82
N GLU A 227 10.39 7.76 5.98
CA GLU A 227 11.34 7.93 4.89
C GLU A 227 11.43 6.63 4.09
N ASN A 228 11.42 6.68 2.76
CA ASN A 228 11.58 5.49 1.90
C ASN A 228 13.00 5.47 1.32
N GLY A 229 13.46 4.33 0.82
CA GLY A 229 14.75 4.22 0.11
C GLY A 229 14.86 5.09 -1.15
N MET A 230 13.73 5.44 -1.77
CA MET A 230 13.65 6.31 -2.94
C MET A 230 12.78 7.56 -2.65
N PRO A 231 13.02 8.68 -3.37
CA PRO A 231 12.23 9.89 -3.22
C PRO A 231 10.73 9.64 -3.40
N TYR A 232 9.94 10.22 -2.49
CA TYR A 232 8.49 10.14 -2.56
C TYR A 232 7.93 11.10 -3.62
N GLY A 233 6.99 10.61 -4.43
CA GLY A 233 6.19 11.41 -5.33
C GLY A 233 5.74 10.64 -6.57
N GLU A 234 5.13 11.36 -7.51
CA GLU A 234 4.69 10.81 -8.80
C GLU A 234 5.62 11.32 -9.90
N ASP A 235 5.74 10.57 -10.98
CA ASP A 235 6.32 10.99 -12.25
C ASP A 235 5.21 10.83 -13.30
N ARG A 236 4.52 11.93 -13.61
CA ARG A 236 3.27 11.91 -14.37
C ARG A 236 3.48 11.97 -15.88
N ASP A 237 4.59 12.53 -16.32
CA ASP A 237 4.95 12.64 -17.74
C ASP A 237 5.93 11.56 -18.20
N GLY A 238 6.49 10.78 -17.27
CA GLY A 238 7.33 9.62 -17.56
C GLY A 238 8.77 10.00 -17.89
N ASP A 239 9.24 11.17 -17.45
CA ASP A 239 10.58 11.67 -17.77
C ASP A 239 11.70 11.09 -16.88
N GLY A 240 11.34 10.29 -15.88
CA GLY A 240 12.24 9.67 -14.92
C GLY A 240 12.45 10.51 -13.65
N VAL A 241 11.90 11.71 -13.58
CA VAL A 241 12.04 12.67 -12.48
C VAL A 241 10.74 12.74 -11.69
N ILE A 242 10.86 12.78 -10.36
CA ILE A 242 9.69 12.95 -9.50
C ILE A 242 9.17 14.38 -9.60
N ASP A 243 7.90 14.51 -9.94
CA ASP A 243 7.15 15.75 -9.99
C ASP A 243 6.99 16.37 -8.61
N HIS A 244 7.89 17.28 -8.26
CA HIS A 244 7.74 18.13 -7.08
C HIS A 244 6.90 19.38 -7.37
N ARG A 245 5.70 19.25 -7.98
CA ARG A 245 4.84 20.42 -8.22
C ARG A 245 3.86 20.68 -7.09
N GLY A 246 3.98 21.89 -6.51
CA GLY A 246 3.16 22.40 -5.41
C GLY A 246 1.66 22.21 -5.62
N GLY A 247 1.09 21.25 -4.89
CA GLY A 247 -0.34 21.15 -4.72
C GLY A 247 -0.86 22.39 -4.01
N ARG A 248 -1.93 23.00 -4.54
CA ARG A 248 -2.73 24.00 -3.83
C ARG A 248 -3.01 23.53 -2.39
N GLY A 249 -2.40 24.20 -1.41
CA GLY A 249 -2.84 24.18 0.00
C GLY A 249 -2.08 23.30 1.00
N GLY A 250 -0.90 22.75 0.68
CA GLY A 250 -0.07 22.05 1.66
C GLY A 250 1.19 22.84 1.98
N ARG A 251 1.20 23.65 3.04
CA ARG A 251 2.45 24.19 3.61
C ARG A 251 3.30 23.00 4.06
N GLY A 252 4.47 22.88 3.46
CA GLY A 252 5.37 21.75 3.61
C GLY A 252 5.85 21.53 5.04
N ALA A 253 5.98 20.26 5.41
CA ALA A 253 6.93 19.82 6.41
C ALA A 253 8.26 19.58 5.68
N GLY A 254 9.13 20.59 5.69
CA GLY A 254 10.54 20.49 5.34
C GLY A 254 11.35 21.26 6.39
N PRO A 255 12.58 20.85 6.75
CA PRO A 255 13.30 21.42 7.89
C PRO A 255 13.86 22.83 7.65
N GLU A 256 13.78 23.37 6.43
CA GLU A 256 14.39 24.65 6.08
C GLU A 256 13.33 25.65 5.59
N ALA A 257 12.65 26.30 6.52
CA ALA A 257 11.87 27.50 6.24
C ALA A 257 12.71 28.74 6.59
N GLY A 258 13.61 29.12 5.68
CA GLY A 258 14.29 30.41 5.73
C GLY A 258 13.26 31.56 5.63
N GLU A 259 13.45 32.59 6.45
CA GLU A 259 12.61 33.77 6.57
C GLU A 259 12.23 34.37 5.20
N ARG A 260 10.93 34.40 4.88
CA ARG A 260 10.42 35.29 3.83
C ARG A 260 9.19 36.05 4.31
N ARG A 261 9.40 37.38 4.29
CA ARG A 261 8.52 38.49 4.65
C ARG A 261 7.07 38.31 4.15
N GLY A 262 6.12 38.61 5.02
CA GLY A 262 4.69 38.61 4.71
C GLY A 262 4.30 39.62 3.62
N PRO A 263 3.20 39.39 2.90
CA PRO A 263 2.77 40.27 1.82
C PRO A 263 2.26 41.62 2.38
N PRO A 264 2.45 42.73 1.64
CA PRO A 264 2.02 44.05 2.10
C PRO A 264 0.49 44.14 2.16
N ALA A 265 -0.01 44.76 3.22
CA ALA A 265 -1.41 45.07 3.40
C ALA A 265 -1.86 46.16 2.40
N GLY A 266 -3.01 45.93 1.76
CA GLY A 266 -3.84 46.99 1.19
C GLY A 266 -3.87 47.07 -0.33
N ARG A 267 -4.98 46.63 -0.92
CA ARG A 267 -5.79 47.44 -1.86
C ARG A 267 -7.14 46.76 -2.13
N ARG A 268 -8.21 47.42 -1.66
CA ARG A 268 -9.61 47.20 -2.09
C ARG A 268 -9.73 47.55 -3.57
N GLY A 269 -10.49 46.76 -4.33
CA GLY A 269 -10.92 47.10 -5.70
C GLY A 269 -10.96 45.88 -6.61
N GLY A 270 -12.10 45.20 -6.69
CA GLY A 270 -12.35 44.16 -7.69
C GLY A 270 -12.50 44.78 -9.10
N PRO A 271 -12.04 44.12 -10.17
CA PRO A 271 -12.24 44.64 -11.52
C PRO A 271 -13.66 44.35 -12.06
N PRO A 272 -14.18 45.18 -12.98
CA PRO A 272 -15.56 45.14 -13.45
C PRO A 272 -15.84 43.94 -14.36
N ARG A 273 -17.10 43.48 -14.34
CA ARG A 273 -17.63 42.53 -15.32
C ARG A 273 -17.75 43.21 -16.69
N GLY A 274 -17.06 42.68 -17.69
CA GLY A 274 -17.43 42.86 -19.10
C GLY A 274 -16.25 43.04 -20.06
N ASN A 275 -15.95 42.01 -20.86
CA ASN A 275 -16.10 42.08 -22.31
C ASN A 275 -15.91 40.70 -22.96
N ARG A 276 -16.79 40.42 -23.94
CA ARG A 276 -16.93 39.18 -24.70
C ARG A 276 -15.67 38.91 -25.54
N ARG A 277 -15.24 37.65 -25.61
CA ARG A 277 -14.29 37.18 -26.64
C ARG A 277 -15.04 37.02 -27.98
N PRO A 278 -14.51 37.50 -29.11
CA PRO A 278 -15.13 37.28 -30.43
C PRO A 278 -15.08 35.79 -30.81
N GLY A 279 -16.18 35.24 -31.34
CA GLY A 279 -16.21 33.92 -31.99
C GLY A 279 -17.08 32.82 -31.34
N GLN A 280 -17.92 33.13 -30.34
CA GLN A 280 -18.82 32.12 -29.75
C GLN A 280 -20.25 32.25 -30.33
N PRO A 281 -20.85 31.20 -30.90
CA PRO A 281 -22.22 31.25 -31.41
C PRO A 281 -23.23 31.40 -30.25
N PRO A 282 -24.39 32.07 -30.49
CA PRO A 282 -25.33 32.41 -29.45
C PRO A 282 -25.94 31.16 -28.79
N GLN A 283 -25.85 31.09 -27.45
CA GLN A 283 -26.59 30.07 -26.70
C GLN A 283 -28.08 30.43 -26.69
N ARG A 284 -28.92 29.50 -27.14
CA ARG A 284 -30.39 29.62 -27.04
C ARG A 284 -30.82 29.70 -25.56
N PRO A 285 -31.83 30.51 -25.21
CA PRO A 285 -32.38 30.55 -23.86
C PRO A 285 -32.93 29.18 -23.46
N ARG A 286 -32.53 28.68 -22.28
CA ARG A 286 -33.19 27.54 -21.63
C ARG A 286 -34.56 27.98 -21.11
N ILE A 287 -35.62 27.63 -21.84
CA ILE A 287 -36.99 27.67 -21.33
C ILE A 287 -37.11 26.57 -20.26
N ARG A 288 -37.51 26.94 -19.05
CA ARG A 288 -37.96 26.00 -18.00
C ARG A 288 -39.45 25.72 -18.22
N PRO A 289 -39.88 24.47 -18.41
CA PRO A 289 -41.30 24.13 -18.26
C PRO A 289 -41.60 23.82 -16.78
N GLY A 290 -42.39 24.71 -16.17
CA GLY A 290 -43.53 24.40 -15.28
C GLY A 290 -43.33 23.63 -13.97
N GLY A 291 -43.44 24.33 -12.84
CA GLY A 291 -44.43 24.01 -11.79
C GLY A 291 -45.52 25.11 -11.86
N THR A 292 -46.77 24.96 -11.44
CA THR A 292 -47.50 24.00 -10.59
C THR A 292 -48.99 24.29 -10.80
N GLU A 293 -49.84 23.25 -10.73
CA GLU A 293 -51.09 23.21 -9.94
C GLU A 293 -51.51 21.73 -9.81
#